data_AF-A0A955BRA2-F1
#
_entry.id   AF-A0A955BRA2-F1
#
_cell.length_a   1.000
_cell.length_b   1.000
_cell.length_c   1.000
_cell.angle_alpha   90.00
_cell.angle_beta   90.00
_cell.angle_gamma   90.00
#
_symmetry.space_group_name_H-M   'P 1'
#
loop_
_entity.id
_entity.type
_entity.pdbx_description
1 polymer ?
#
loop_
_entity_poly.entity_id
_entity_poly.type
_entity_poly.pdbx_seq_one_letter_code
_entity_poly.pdbx_strand_id
1 'polypeptide(L)'
;GNEGYQMVADSDADGTSPGKEVLTELISKAAPCVILVDELVAFIRQLELGKQYKAGTFDSNVSFIQALTEALKAVPNAILLASLPESELEVGGTQGQRALNSLEKYFARVESVWKPVGTEEAFEIVRRRLFENPGERAEVEGISRQFSDFYRQNAEKFPVETQSNEYFERLCRSYPIHPDCPAAAPPARYA
;
A
#
# COMPACT_ATOMS: atom_id res chain seq x y z
N GLY A 1 -10.90 -9.39 -17.37
CA GLY A 1 -11.42 -9.49 -18.74
C GLY A 1 -12.86 -9.98 -18.73
N ASN A 2 -13.54 -9.99 -19.87
CA ASN A 2 -14.97 -10.35 -19.96
C ASN A 2 -15.30 -11.72 -19.38
N GLU A 3 -14.47 -12.75 -19.62
CA GLU A 3 -14.68 -14.10 -19.10
C GLU A 3 -14.63 -14.16 -17.57
N GLY A 4 -13.70 -13.43 -16.94
CA GLY A 4 -13.64 -13.34 -15.48
C GLY A 4 -14.82 -12.55 -14.89
N TYR A 5 -15.26 -11.47 -15.56
CA TYR A 5 -16.43 -10.71 -15.10
C TYR A 5 -17.71 -11.55 -15.16
N GLN A 6 -17.89 -12.37 -16.20
CA GLN A 6 -19.05 -13.27 -16.31
C GLN A 6 -19.18 -14.22 -15.11
N MET A 7 -18.08 -14.61 -14.47
CA MET A 7 -18.12 -15.48 -13.29
C MET A 7 -18.72 -14.78 -12.06
N VAL A 8 -18.65 -13.44 -12.00
CA VAL A 8 -19.12 -12.63 -10.87
C VAL A 8 -20.27 -11.69 -11.24
N ALA A 9 -20.76 -11.75 -12.48
CA ALA A 9 -21.74 -10.79 -13.02
C ALA A 9 -23.07 -10.82 -12.26
N ASP A 10 -23.55 -12.00 -11.89
CA ASP A 10 -24.79 -12.13 -11.11
C ASP A 10 -24.62 -11.53 -9.71
N SER A 11 -23.49 -11.79 -9.04
CA SER A 11 -23.19 -11.22 -7.72
C SER A 11 -23.02 -9.70 -7.77
N ASP A 12 -22.40 -9.17 -8.83
CA ASP A 12 -22.26 -7.74 -9.07
C ASP A 12 -23.62 -7.07 -9.31
N ALA A 13 -24.48 -7.68 -10.13
CA ALA A 13 -25.82 -7.19 -10.41
C ALA A 13 -26.72 -7.16 -9.17
N ASP A 14 -26.61 -8.18 -8.31
CA ASP A 14 -27.38 -8.29 -7.07
C ASP A 14 -26.77 -7.47 -5.91
N GLY A 15 -25.55 -6.94 -6.08
CA GLY A 15 -24.82 -6.24 -5.03
C GLY A 15 -24.45 -7.15 -3.86
N THR A 16 -24.24 -8.43 -4.13
CA THR A 16 -23.92 -9.47 -3.13
C THR A 16 -22.47 -9.93 -3.27
N SER A 17 -21.92 -10.51 -2.19
CA SER A 17 -20.57 -11.08 -2.26
C SER A 17 -20.56 -12.35 -3.11
N PRO A 18 -19.71 -12.46 -4.14
CA PRO A 18 -19.47 -13.73 -4.81
C PRO A 18 -18.94 -14.78 -3.82
N GLY A 19 -19.26 -16.05 -4.08
CA GLY A 19 -18.80 -17.17 -3.28
C GLY A 19 -17.28 -17.36 -3.37
N LYS A 20 -16.69 -17.89 -2.29
CA LYS A 20 -15.26 -18.23 -2.22
C LYS A 20 -14.78 -19.08 -3.39
N GLU A 21 -15.57 -20.08 -3.78
CA GLU A 21 -15.23 -21.02 -4.86
C GLU A 21 -15.06 -20.30 -6.21
N VAL A 22 -16.01 -19.39 -6.52
CA VAL A 22 -15.97 -18.55 -7.72
C VAL A 22 -14.73 -17.66 -7.73
N LEU A 23 -14.42 -17.01 -6.60
CA LEU A 23 -13.22 -16.18 -6.47
C LEU A 23 -11.93 -17.00 -6.60
N THR A 24 -11.90 -18.20 -6.04
CA THR A 24 -10.75 -19.10 -6.13
C THR A 24 -10.50 -19.52 -7.58
N GLU A 25 -11.55 -19.90 -8.31
CA GLU A 25 -11.46 -20.26 -9.72
C GLU A 25 -11.02 -19.06 -10.58
N LEU A 26 -11.59 -17.88 -10.33
CA LEU A 26 -11.24 -16.64 -11.02
C LEU A 26 -9.76 -16.27 -10.82
N ILE A 27 -9.28 -16.29 -9.58
CA ILE A 27 -7.89 -15.98 -9.26
C ILE A 27 -6.95 -17.06 -9.82
N SER A 28 -7.35 -18.32 -9.78
CA SER A 28 -6.56 -19.43 -10.36
C SER A 28 -6.39 -19.29 -11.87
N LYS A 29 -7.43 -18.87 -12.59
CA LYS A 29 -7.36 -18.60 -14.04
C LYS A 29 -6.49 -17.39 -14.37
N ALA A 30 -6.45 -16.41 -13.48
CA ALA A 30 -5.64 -15.20 -13.64
C ALA A 30 -4.19 -15.37 -13.15
N ALA A 31 -3.88 -16.41 -12.37
CA ALA A 31 -2.56 -16.60 -11.77
C ALA A 31 -1.49 -16.93 -12.82
N PRO A 32 -0.24 -16.45 -12.66
CA PRO A 32 0.24 -15.62 -11.55
C PRO A 32 -0.24 -14.17 -11.66
N CYS A 33 -0.78 -13.61 -10.55
CA CYS A 33 -1.34 -12.26 -10.55
C CYS A 33 -1.06 -11.48 -9.27
N VAL A 34 -1.09 -10.15 -9.39
CA VAL A 34 -1.04 -9.20 -8.28
C VAL A 34 -2.33 -8.40 -8.29
N ILE A 35 -3.04 -8.41 -7.15
CA ILE A 35 -4.26 -7.65 -6.93
C ILE A 35 -3.88 -6.44 -6.08
N LEU A 36 -4.10 -5.24 -6.62
CA LEU A 36 -3.88 -3.98 -5.91
C LEU A 36 -5.23 -3.39 -5.53
N VAL A 37 -5.43 -3.09 -4.25
CA VAL A 37 -6.64 -2.42 -3.77
C VAL A 37 -6.24 -1.18 -3.00
N ASP A 38 -6.55 -0.03 -3.57
CA ASP A 38 -6.27 1.26 -2.95
C ASP A 38 -7.54 1.83 -2.29
N GLU A 39 -7.36 2.59 -1.22
CA GLU A 39 -8.41 3.36 -0.54
C GLU A 39 -9.64 2.54 -0.10
N LEU A 40 -9.45 1.26 0.24
CA LEU A 40 -10.56 0.34 0.53
C LEU A 40 -11.45 0.82 1.69
N VAL A 41 -10.85 1.37 2.75
CA VAL A 41 -11.61 1.93 3.88
C VAL A 41 -12.40 3.17 3.46
N ALA A 42 -11.84 4.01 2.59
CA ALA A 42 -12.51 5.20 2.11
C ALA A 42 -13.69 4.87 1.19
N PHE A 43 -13.63 3.75 0.47
CA PHE A 43 -14.75 3.20 -0.28
C PHE A 43 -15.84 2.66 0.65
N ILE A 44 -15.49 1.75 1.57
CA ILE A 44 -16.47 1.08 2.43
C ILE A 44 -17.19 2.07 3.37
N ARG A 45 -16.54 3.14 3.84
CA ARG A 45 -17.19 4.15 4.70
C ARG A 45 -18.30 4.94 4.00
N GLN A 46 -18.31 4.99 2.65
CA GLN A 46 -19.38 5.65 1.88
C GLN A 46 -20.67 4.82 1.88
N LEU A 47 -20.59 3.53 2.23
CA LEU A 47 -21.72 2.62 2.29
C LEU A 47 -22.47 2.79 3.61
N GLU A 48 -23.45 3.70 3.59
CA GLU A 48 -24.33 3.96 4.74
C GLU A 48 -25.18 2.73 5.12
N LEU A 49 -25.31 2.48 6.43
CA LEU A 49 -26.18 1.41 6.95
C LEU A 49 -27.65 1.69 6.58
N GLY A 50 -28.29 0.69 5.95
CA GLY A 50 -29.70 0.78 5.57
C GLY A 50 -29.98 1.42 4.20
N LYS A 51 -28.95 1.85 3.46
CA LYS A 51 -29.08 2.18 2.04
C LYS A 51 -28.45 1.10 1.19
N GLN A 52 -29.14 0.72 0.12
CA GLN A 52 -28.63 -0.21 -0.88
C GLN A 52 -27.99 0.60 -2.02
N TYR A 53 -26.68 0.46 -2.17
CA TYR A 53 -25.96 1.02 -3.30
C TYR A 53 -25.80 -0.05 -4.38
N LYS A 54 -25.46 0.37 -5.61
CA LYS A 54 -25.07 -0.58 -6.67
C LYS A 54 -23.84 -1.41 -6.27
N ALA A 55 -22.99 -0.86 -5.40
CA ALA A 55 -21.84 -1.54 -4.82
C ALA A 55 -22.20 -2.51 -3.67
N GLY A 56 -23.48 -2.76 -3.42
CA GLY A 56 -23.96 -3.57 -2.30
C GLY A 56 -23.97 -2.82 -0.97
N THR A 57 -23.92 -3.58 0.12
CA THR A 57 -23.92 -3.07 1.50
C THR A 57 -22.54 -3.16 2.13
N PHE A 58 -22.36 -2.48 3.27
CA PHE A 58 -21.18 -2.62 4.12
C PHE A 58 -20.86 -4.09 4.42
N ASP A 59 -21.84 -4.87 4.89
CA ASP A 59 -21.66 -6.28 5.25
C ASP A 59 -21.32 -7.16 4.04
N SER A 60 -21.90 -6.85 2.87
CA SER A 60 -21.58 -7.57 1.63
C SER A 60 -20.13 -7.33 1.21
N ASN A 61 -19.63 -6.10 1.35
CA ASN A 61 -18.23 -5.76 1.05
C ASN A 61 -17.26 -6.40 2.05
N VAL A 62 -17.59 -6.41 3.34
CA VAL A 62 -16.79 -7.12 4.35
C VAL A 62 -16.74 -8.62 4.04
N SER A 63 -17.86 -9.21 3.67
CA SER A 63 -17.95 -10.63 3.26
C SER A 63 -17.12 -10.91 2.00
N PHE A 64 -17.11 -9.98 1.04
CA PHE A 64 -16.29 -10.08 -0.15
C PHE A 64 -14.79 -10.08 0.17
N ILE A 65 -14.32 -9.18 1.05
CA ILE A 65 -12.91 -9.17 1.46
C ILE A 65 -12.54 -10.45 2.20
N GLN A 66 -13.43 -10.99 3.02
CA GLN A 66 -13.21 -12.29 3.64
C GLN A 66 -13.09 -13.40 2.58
N ALA A 67 -14.02 -13.48 1.62
CA ALA A 67 -13.99 -14.49 0.57
C ALA A 67 -12.74 -14.36 -0.32
N LEU A 68 -12.33 -13.13 -0.64
CA LEU A 68 -11.13 -12.81 -1.42
C LEU A 68 -9.85 -13.26 -0.69
N THR A 69 -9.72 -12.91 0.59
CA THR A 69 -8.56 -13.28 1.41
C THR A 69 -8.45 -14.79 1.59
N GLU A 70 -9.57 -15.51 1.71
CA GLU A 70 -9.59 -16.97 1.74
C GLU A 70 -9.27 -17.60 0.38
N ALA A 71 -9.74 -17.03 -0.72
CA ALA A 71 -9.43 -17.51 -2.07
C ALA A 71 -7.92 -17.37 -2.38
N LEU A 72 -7.29 -16.28 -1.94
CA LEU A 72 -5.84 -16.08 -2.08
C LEU A 72 -5.02 -17.13 -1.33
N LYS A 73 -5.48 -17.58 -0.16
CA LYS A 73 -4.82 -18.69 0.56
C LYS A 73 -4.83 -19.99 -0.24
N ALA A 74 -5.85 -20.20 -1.09
CA ALA A 74 -5.96 -21.38 -1.92
C ALA A 74 -5.12 -21.29 -3.21
N VAL A 75 -4.66 -20.09 -3.60
CA VAL A 75 -3.91 -19.87 -4.85
C VAL A 75 -2.48 -19.39 -4.55
N PRO A 76 -1.46 -20.28 -4.58
CA PRO A 76 -0.10 -19.97 -4.12
C PRO A 76 0.66 -18.92 -4.94
N ASN A 77 0.18 -18.58 -6.15
CA ASN A 77 0.82 -17.62 -7.06
C ASN A 77 0.04 -16.31 -7.22
N ALA A 78 -0.81 -15.98 -6.25
CA ALA A 78 -1.57 -14.74 -6.23
C ALA A 78 -1.23 -13.92 -4.99
N ILE A 79 -0.97 -12.61 -5.18
CA ILE A 79 -0.64 -11.69 -4.10
C ILE A 79 -1.68 -10.57 -4.07
N LEU A 80 -2.13 -10.20 -2.87
CA LEU A 80 -2.97 -9.03 -2.63
C LEU A 80 -2.19 -7.98 -1.86
N LEU A 81 -2.15 -6.77 -2.42
CA LEU A 81 -1.65 -5.57 -1.77
C LEU A 81 -2.83 -4.63 -1.56
N ALA A 82 -3.17 -4.39 -0.31
CA ALA A 82 -4.23 -3.46 0.08
C ALA A 82 -3.63 -2.29 0.86
N SER A 83 -4.02 -1.06 0.54
CA SER A 83 -3.73 0.10 1.37
C SER A 83 -4.82 0.24 2.43
N LEU A 84 -4.39 0.38 3.69
CA LEU A 84 -5.24 0.69 4.81
C LEU A 84 -4.74 2.01 5.43
N PRO A 85 -5.64 2.90 5.87
CA PRO A 85 -5.26 4.11 6.58
C PRO A 85 -4.53 3.76 7.87
N GLU A 86 -3.58 4.61 8.25
CA GLU A 86 -2.68 4.34 9.39
C GLU A 86 -3.39 4.60 10.73
N SER A 87 -4.41 5.46 10.74
CA SER A 87 -5.06 5.87 11.99
C SER A 87 -6.56 6.13 11.89
N GLU A 88 -7.23 6.01 13.03
CA GLU A 88 -8.67 6.30 13.21
C GLU A 88 -9.06 7.72 12.78
N LEU A 89 -8.11 8.66 12.81
CA LEU A 89 -8.31 10.06 12.48
C LEU A 89 -8.54 10.28 10.97
N GLU A 90 -7.92 9.47 10.12
CA GLU A 90 -8.04 9.55 8.64
C GLU A 90 -9.33 8.90 8.13
N VAL A 91 -9.89 8.04 8.95
CA VAL A 91 -10.98 7.13 8.61
C VAL A 91 -12.35 7.85 8.63
N GLY A 92 -12.45 9.00 9.29
CA GLY A 92 -13.57 9.93 9.14
C GLY A 92 -14.87 9.47 9.82
N GLY A 93 -14.79 9.14 11.11
CA GLY A 93 -15.96 8.86 11.96
C GLY A 93 -16.12 7.39 12.37
N THR A 94 -17.17 7.11 13.15
CA THR A 94 -17.40 5.81 13.80
C THR A 94 -17.61 4.65 12.81
N GLN A 95 -18.16 4.94 11.64
CA GLN A 95 -18.44 3.93 10.60
C GLN A 95 -17.19 3.47 9.88
N GLY A 96 -16.31 4.41 9.52
CA GLY A 96 -15.02 4.03 8.99
C GLY A 96 -14.20 3.27 10.04
N GLN A 97 -14.29 3.64 11.32
CA GLN A 97 -13.54 2.96 12.37
C GLN A 97 -13.97 1.49 12.51
N ARG A 98 -15.26 1.21 12.38
CA ARG A 98 -15.76 -0.17 12.30
C ARG A 98 -15.27 -0.89 11.05
N ALA A 99 -15.20 -0.21 9.90
CA ALA A 99 -14.66 -0.75 8.67
C ALA A 99 -13.20 -1.18 8.86
N LEU A 100 -12.34 -0.26 9.32
CA LEU A 100 -10.92 -0.50 9.54
C LEU A 100 -10.70 -1.70 10.47
N ASN A 101 -11.33 -1.70 11.65
CA ASN A 101 -11.20 -2.80 12.62
C ASN A 101 -11.64 -4.16 12.06
N SER A 102 -12.71 -4.20 11.25
CA SER A 102 -13.16 -5.44 10.61
C SER A 102 -12.14 -5.92 9.58
N LEU A 103 -11.65 -5.01 8.73
CA LEU A 103 -10.69 -5.33 7.68
C LEU A 103 -9.36 -5.79 8.25
N GLU A 104 -8.81 -5.08 9.24
CA GLU A 104 -7.59 -5.46 9.95
C GLU A 104 -7.66 -6.89 10.47
N LYS A 105 -8.80 -7.31 11.04
CA LYS A 105 -8.99 -8.68 11.52
C LYS A 105 -8.93 -9.73 10.42
N TYR A 106 -9.44 -9.43 9.23
CA TYR A 106 -9.40 -10.38 8.10
C TYR A 106 -8.02 -10.41 7.44
N PHE A 107 -7.38 -9.26 7.26
CA PHE A 107 -6.03 -9.17 6.73
C PHE A 107 -4.98 -9.78 7.68
N ALA A 108 -5.10 -9.58 9.00
CA ALA A 108 -4.21 -10.19 9.99
C ALA A 108 -4.28 -11.72 10.03
N ARG A 109 -5.38 -12.32 9.54
CA ARG A 109 -5.54 -13.78 9.45
C ARG A 109 -4.85 -14.38 8.24
N VAL A 110 -4.47 -13.58 7.25
CA VAL A 110 -3.75 -14.06 6.06
C VAL A 110 -2.28 -13.81 6.32
N GLU A 111 -1.49 -14.88 6.39
CA GLU A 111 -0.04 -14.84 6.66
C GLU A 111 0.75 -14.18 5.51
N SER A 112 0.52 -12.89 5.29
CA SER A 112 1.29 -12.08 4.35
C SER A 112 1.63 -10.79 5.06
N VAL A 113 2.78 -10.82 5.74
CA VAL A 113 3.63 -9.69 6.14
C VAL A 113 2.90 -8.35 6.00
N TRP A 114 2.13 -7.98 7.03
CA TRP A 114 1.73 -6.59 7.21
C TRP A 114 3.00 -5.80 7.53
N LYS A 115 3.68 -5.36 6.48
CA LYS A 115 4.72 -4.34 6.58
C LYS A 115 4.02 -3.02 6.31
N PRO A 116 3.82 -2.15 7.32
CA PRO A 116 3.62 -0.74 7.01
C PRO A 116 4.76 -0.34 6.07
N VAL A 117 4.45 0.27 4.93
CA VAL A 117 5.48 0.77 4.01
C VAL A 117 6.21 1.84 4.80
N GLY A 118 7.36 1.47 5.36
CA GLY A 118 8.20 2.40 6.08
C GLY A 118 8.60 3.49 5.12
N THR A 119 8.76 4.71 5.64
CA THR A 119 9.17 5.90 4.86
C THR A 119 10.41 5.63 4.00
N GLU A 120 11.25 4.66 4.38
CA GLU A 120 12.42 4.22 3.62
C GLU A 120 12.11 3.44 2.33
N GLU A 121 11.05 2.62 2.29
CA GLU A 121 10.67 1.81 1.10
C GLU A 121 9.99 2.69 0.02
N ALA A 122 9.33 3.78 0.42
CA ALA A 122 8.68 4.72 -0.50
C ALA A 122 9.68 5.40 -1.46
N PHE A 123 10.89 5.72 -0.99
CA PHE A 123 11.92 6.36 -1.81
C PHE A 123 12.44 5.44 -2.92
N GLU A 124 12.56 4.13 -2.67
CA GLU A 124 12.98 3.18 -3.71
C GLU A 124 11.95 3.06 -4.84
N ILE A 125 10.66 3.15 -4.49
CA ILE A 125 9.56 3.10 -5.47
C ILE A 125 9.56 4.36 -6.34
N VAL A 126 9.71 5.54 -5.73
CA VAL A 126 9.79 6.82 -6.45
C VAL A 126 11.04 6.88 -7.32
N ARG A 127 12.18 6.40 -6.83
CA ARG A 127 13.44 6.30 -7.59
C ARG A 127 13.25 5.52 -8.88
N ARG A 128 12.63 4.32 -8.82
CA ARG A 128 12.39 3.48 -10.00
C ARG A 128 11.38 4.06 -10.99
N ARG A 129 10.44 4.90 -10.53
CA ARG A 129 9.40 5.51 -11.40
C ARG A 129 9.85 6.81 -12.05
N LEU A 130 10.62 7.64 -11.35
CA LEU A 130 11.06 8.95 -11.85
C LEU A 130 12.41 8.89 -12.56
N PHE A 131 13.24 7.90 -12.27
CA PHE A 131 14.59 7.78 -12.83
C PHE A 131 14.79 6.39 -13.44
N GLU A 132 14.85 6.30 -14.77
CA GLU A 132 15.05 5.05 -15.51
C GLU A 132 16.40 4.38 -15.19
N ASN A 133 17.42 5.15 -14.82
CA ASN A 133 18.74 4.64 -14.47
C ASN A 133 19.44 5.57 -13.46
N PRO A 134 19.62 5.16 -12.20
CA PRO A 134 20.15 6.03 -11.15
C PRO A 134 21.69 6.09 -11.12
N GLY A 135 22.38 5.79 -12.23
CA GLY A 135 23.85 5.73 -12.31
C GLY A 135 24.45 4.41 -11.81
N GLU A 136 25.73 4.17 -12.11
CA GLU A 136 26.45 2.99 -11.61
C GLU A 136 26.69 3.10 -10.10
N ARG A 137 26.70 1.95 -9.40
CA ARG A 137 26.86 1.91 -7.93
C ARG A 137 28.11 2.65 -7.45
N ALA A 138 29.20 2.60 -8.19
CA ALA A 138 30.44 3.30 -7.87
C ALA A 138 30.30 4.84 -7.94
N GLU A 139 29.52 5.35 -8.89
CA GLU A 139 29.25 6.79 -9.02
C GLU A 139 28.34 7.28 -7.89
N VAL A 140 27.31 6.49 -7.55
CA VAL A 140 26.40 6.79 -6.44
C VAL A 140 27.16 6.84 -5.12
N GLU A 141 27.95 5.80 -4.82
CA GLU A 141 28.76 5.76 -3.60
C GLU A 141 29.80 6.89 -3.56
N GLY A 142 30.37 7.27 -4.73
CA GLY A 142 31.29 8.40 -4.85
C GLY A 142 30.63 9.75 -4.52
N ILE A 143 29.44 10.01 -5.07
CA ILE A 143 28.68 11.24 -4.81
C ILE A 143 28.20 11.27 -3.36
N SER A 144 27.61 10.18 -2.86
CA SER A 144 27.16 10.08 -1.47
C SER A 144 28.31 10.28 -0.47
N ARG A 145 29.54 9.87 -0.84
CA ARG A 145 30.72 10.10 -0.01
C ARG A 145 31.10 11.57 0.03
N GLN A 146 31.04 12.28 -1.09
CA GLN A 146 31.25 13.74 -1.11
C GLN A 146 30.24 14.49 -0.25
N PHE A 147 28.96 14.08 -0.26
CA PHE A 147 27.94 14.62 0.64
C PHE A 147 28.22 14.32 2.11
N SER A 148 28.60 13.07 2.44
CA SER A 148 28.96 12.71 3.81
C SER A 148 30.18 13.48 4.32
N ASP A 149 31.20 13.65 3.46
CA ASP A 149 32.38 14.45 3.78
C ASP A 149 32.03 15.93 3.97
N PHE A 150 31.11 16.48 3.17
CA PHE A 150 30.58 17.83 3.33
C PHE A 150 29.85 18.01 4.67
N TYR A 151 29.01 17.04 5.08
CA TYR A 151 28.32 17.07 6.37
C TYR A 151 29.28 16.97 7.55
N ARG A 152 30.32 16.13 7.44
CA ARG A 152 31.38 16.04 8.46
C ARG A 152 32.18 17.35 8.57
N GLN A 153 32.51 17.98 7.45
CA GLN A 153 33.24 19.25 7.44
C GLN A 153 32.41 20.42 8.02
N ASN A 154 31.08 20.31 7.98
CA ASN A 154 30.16 21.32 8.48
C ASN A 154 29.33 20.79 9.67
N ALA A 155 29.94 19.94 10.51
CA ALA A 155 29.27 19.23 11.60
C ALA A 155 28.45 20.13 12.54
N GLU A 156 28.83 21.40 12.70
CA GLU A 156 28.10 22.38 13.54
C GLU A 156 26.77 22.85 12.95
N LYS A 157 26.56 22.66 11.64
CA LYS A 157 25.38 23.13 10.90
C LYS A 157 24.36 22.04 10.60
N PHE A 158 24.72 20.77 10.85
CA PHE A 158 23.91 19.63 10.49
C PHE A 158 23.62 18.73 11.71
N PRO A 159 22.49 18.01 11.71
CA PRO A 159 22.17 17.07 12.77
C PRO A 159 23.27 16.01 12.96
N VAL A 160 23.47 15.57 14.20
CA VAL A 160 24.53 14.60 14.54
C VAL A 160 24.32 13.27 13.80
N GLU A 161 23.07 12.91 13.47
CA GLU A 161 22.80 11.68 12.72
C GLU A 161 23.45 11.66 11.34
N THR A 162 23.67 12.83 10.71
CA THR A 162 24.29 12.97 9.38
C THR A 162 25.74 12.49 9.31
N GLN A 163 26.39 12.34 10.46
CA GLN A 163 27.77 11.92 10.59
C GLN A 163 27.92 10.39 10.68
N SER A 164 26.80 9.68 10.92
CA SER A 164 26.76 8.24 11.10
C SER A 164 26.95 7.47 9.78
N ASN A 165 27.46 6.25 9.88
CA ASN A 165 27.56 5.35 8.73
C ASN A 165 26.17 4.91 8.23
N GLU A 166 25.20 4.83 9.13
CA GLU A 166 23.81 4.52 8.81
C GLU A 166 23.19 5.60 7.90
N TYR A 167 23.48 6.87 8.17
CA TYR A 167 23.03 7.97 7.30
C TYR A 167 23.72 7.97 5.93
N PHE A 168 24.99 7.56 5.86
CA PHE A 168 25.68 7.33 4.58
C PHE A 168 25.01 6.23 3.75
N GLU A 169 24.61 5.12 4.38
CA GLU A 169 23.84 4.08 3.70
C GLU A 169 22.48 4.59 3.22
N ARG A 170 21.78 5.39 4.04
CA ARG A 170 20.52 6.04 3.65
C ARG A 170 20.71 6.97 2.45
N LEU A 171 21.77 7.78 2.39
CA LEU A 171 22.11 8.61 1.23
C LEU A 171 22.29 7.79 -0.05
N CYS A 172 22.97 6.64 0.04
CA CYS A 172 23.18 5.77 -1.12
C CYS A 172 21.87 5.13 -1.62
N ARG A 173 20.99 4.76 -0.69
CA ARG A 173 19.67 4.16 -1.00
C ARG A 173 18.71 5.19 -1.59
N SER A 174 18.71 6.42 -1.07
CA SER A 174 17.82 7.51 -1.50
C SER A 174 18.24 8.19 -2.80
N TYR A 175 19.51 8.05 -3.25
CA TYR A 175 20.00 8.63 -4.51
C TYR A 175 19.06 8.35 -5.69
N PRO A 176 18.75 9.31 -6.58
CA PRO A 176 19.31 10.67 -6.68
C PRO A 176 18.63 11.72 -5.79
N ILE A 177 17.74 11.30 -4.88
CA ILE A 177 17.00 12.20 -3.99
C ILE A 177 17.71 12.25 -2.64
N HIS A 178 17.72 13.44 -2.00
CA HIS A 178 18.23 13.55 -0.65
C HIS A 178 17.29 12.84 0.35
N PRO A 179 17.78 12.05 1.33
CA PRO A 179 16.95 11.29 2.27
C PRO A 179 16.00 12.17 3.10
N ASP A 180 16.40 13.41 3.36
CA ASP A 180 15.57 14.41 4.06
C ASP A 180 14.82 15.35 3.10
N CYS A 181 14.91 15.13 1.78
CA CYS A 181 14.05 15.84 0.85
C CYS A 181 12.63 15.32 1.09
N PRO A 182 11.67 16.19 1.46
CA PRO A 182 10.28 15.78 1.42
C PRO A 182 9.98 15.43 -0.03
N ALA A 183 9.88 14.14 -0.35
CA ALA A 183 9.08 13.71 -1.48
C ALA A 183 7.77 14.48 -1.32
N ALA A 184 7.39 15.26 -2.33
CA ALA A 184 6.27 16.20 -2.26
C ALA A 184 4.97 15.47 -1.90
N ALA A 185 4.77 15.19 -0.61
CA ALA A 185 3.47 15.14 0.00
C ALA A 185 2.98 16.59 -0.08
N PRO A 186 1.81 16.84 -0.69
CA PRO A 186 1.24 18.18 -0.67
C PRO A 186 1.24 18.66 0.78
N PRO A 187 1.68 19.90 1.07
CA PRO A 187 1.63 20.39 2.44
C PRO A 187 0.18 20.27 2.90
N ALA A 188 -0.04 19.47 3.93
CA ALA A 188 -1.23 19.55 4.74
C ALA A 188 -1.28 20.98 5.28
N ARG A 189 -1.96 21.86 4.53
CA ARG A 189 -2.28 23.20 4.99
C ARG A 189 -3.31 23.03 6.08
N TYR A 190 -2.83 23.07 7.31
CA TYR A 190 -3.60 23.57 8.44
C TYR A 190 -3.94 25.04 8.16
N ALA A 191 -5.20 25.30 7.81
CA ALA A 191 -5.94 26.54 8.05
C ALA A 191 -7.44 26.24 7.90
#